data_AF-A0A8C4H4N6-F1
#
_entry.id   AF-A0A8C4H4N6-F1
#
_cell.length_a   1.000
_cell.length_b   1.000
_cell.length_c   1.000
_cell.angle_alpha   90.00
_cell.angle_beta   90.00
_cell.angle_gamma   90.00
#
_symmetry.space_group_name_H-M   'P 1'
#
loop_
_entity.id
_entity.type
_entity.pdbx_description
1 polymer ?
#
loop_
_entity_poly.entity_id
_entity_poly.type
_entity_poly.pdbx_seq_one_letter_code
_entity_poly.pdbx_strand_id
1 'polypeptide(L)'
;MSPLEATSTSCASQPASCRHGNLNASARRWFLQKKMAESVVRALYGRGTSLTLASKKIKEVPKCVSRLTNLSVLLLNNNSISALPAELLSLQHLAELNLGNNALKEVPAVLGHLESLKKLYLFSNQITVVPPEVIGGLQNLVVLNLNHNQIQRLPPEIKSLSRLQRLSVLDNKLEEVPVELGHLTSLSEINLTSNHLSWLPQQLYQCKELTKLYVARNKLTSLPEGIGTLAKLQVLDVAGNKLSMFPVEFHLLPLKEVYCEGNRFVRCEPMASVQDAEVLSLKELVARFVLREDRNRSSLVHRMLPHYPFLTDLLANGSRCALCLGPFLTTWLECVHFIRLKDVKVRSSLTIPVRALLCSYKCFNADGHSYYGVAKR
;
A
#
# COMPACT_ATOMS: atom_id res chain seq x y z
N MET A 1 -83.75 25.96 11.84
CA MET A 1 -84.29 26.41 13.13
C MET A 1 -83.10 26.63 14.07
N SER A 2 -82.68 27.90 14.21
CA SER A 2 -81.79 28.43 15.26
C SER A 2 -82.42 28.22 16.67
N PRO A 3 -81.77 28.45 17.83
CA PRO A 3 -80.87 29.58 18.22
C PRO A 3 -79.60 29.14 19.03
N LEU A 4 -78.49 29.88 19.12
CA LEU A 4 -78.13 31.14 19.84
C LEU A 4 -77.94 31.03 21.38
N GLU A 5 -77.03 31.89 21.88
CA GLU A 5 -76.61 32.25 23.26
C GLU A 5 -75.41 31.46 23.85
N ALA A 6 -74.22 32.01 24.17
CA ALA A 6 -73.71 33.26 24.77
C ALA A 6 -73.46 33.18 26.30
N THR A 7 -72.37 33.85 26.76
CA THR A 7 -71.87 34.19 28.13
C THR A 7 -70.63 33.39 28.62
N SER A 8 -69.41 33.97 28.61
CA SER A 8 -68.71 34.82 29.64
C SER A 8 -68.32 34.02 30.90
N THR A 9 -67.07 33.93 31.39
CA THR A 9 -66.18 35.01 31.89
C THR A 9 -64.76 34.50 32.29
N SER A 10 -63.77 35.40 32.10
CA SER A 10 -62.62 35.74 32.98
C SER A 10 -61.35 34.88 33.15
N CYS A 11 -60.25 35.65 33.12
CA CYS A 11 -59.02 35.60 33.93
C CYS A 11 -57.89 34.59 33.63
N ALA A 12 -56.86 35.15 33.00
CA ALA A 12 -55.48 35.24 33.49
C ALA A 12 -54.88 34.02 34.19
N SER A 13 -53.95 33.37 33.50
CA SER A 13 -52.69 32.92 34.09
C SER A 13 -51.68 32.60 32.98
N GLN A 14 -50.54 33.29 32.98
CA GLN A 14 -49.31 32.69 32.45
C GLN A 14 -48.94 31.50 33.33
N PRO A 15 -48.24 30.48 32.78
CA PRO A 15 -46.86 30.37 33.22
C PRO A 15 -45.86 29.88 32.16
N ALA A 16 -44.67 30.49 32.25
CA ALA A 16 -43.35 29.86 32.43
C ALA A 16 -42.77 28.83 31.42
N SER A 17 -41.58 29.21 30.96
CA SER A 17 -40.37 28.38 30.81
C SER A 17 -40.41 27.18 29.85
N CYS A 18 -40.11 27.44 28.58
CA CYS A 18 -39.58 26.42 27.67
C CYS A 18 -38.10 26.15 27.99
N ARG A 19 -37.84 25.23 28.92
CA ARG A 19 -36.53 24.56 29.01
C ARG A 19 -36.38 23.56 27.85
N HIS A 20 -35.18 23.54 27.29
CA HIS A 20 -34.62 22.66 26.27
C HIS A 20 -35.43 21.38 25.95
N GLY A 21 -36.31 21.49 24.96
CA GLY A 21 -37.04 20.37 24.38
C GLY A 21 -36.25 19.72 23.25
N ASN A 22 -35.87 18.47 23.46
CA ASN A 22 -35.29 17.55 22.50
C ASN A 22 -36.08 17.62 21.17
N LEU A 23 -35.49 18.18 20.10
CA LEU A 23 -36.09 18.13 18.76
C LEU A 23 -36.43 16.66 18.43
N ASN A 24 -37.73 16.36 18.28
CA ASN A 24 -38.26 15.07 17.82
C ASN A 24 -37.42 14.55 16.63
N ALA A 25 -37.08 13.26 16.63
CA ALA A 25 -36.36 12.59 15.55
C ALA A 25 -36.92 12.91 14.16
N SER A 26 -38.24 13.07 14.03
CA SER A 26 -38.94 13.47 12.80
C SER A 26 -38.61 14.90 12.35
N ALA A 27 -38.56 15.85 13.28
CA ALA A 27 -38.19 17.24 13.00
C ALA A 27 -36.72 17.33 12.57
N ARG A 28 -35.81 16.63 13.28
CA ARG A 28 -34.39 16.56 12.90
C ARG A 28 -34.21 15.95 11.51
N ARG A 29 -34.97 14.90 11.17
CA ARG A 29 -34.94 14.24 9.86
C ARG A 29 -35.42 15.17 8.74
N TRP A 30 -36.50 15.90 8.98
CA TRP A 30 -37.03 16.90 8.05
C TRP A 30 -36.05 18.06 7.80
N PHE A 31 -35.43 18.63 8.84
CA PHE A 31 -34.43 19.69 8.70
C PHE A 31 -33.19 19.24 7.91
N LEU A 32 -32.76 17.98 8.09
CA LEU A 32 -31.64 17.41 7.33
C LEU A 32 -31.99 17.21 5.86
N GLN A 33 -33.16 16.63 5.57
CA GLN A 33 -33.68 16.49 4.20
C GLN A 33 -33.79 17.84 3.50
N LYS A 34 -34.25 18.88 4.22
CA LYS A 34 -34.36 20.24 3.70
C LYS A 34 -32.99 20.85 3.38
N LYS A 35 -32.02 20.82 4.30
CA LYS A 35 -30.65 21.33 4.05
C LYS A 35 -29.94 20.63 2.89
N MET A 36 -30.21 19.34 2.75
CA MET A 36 -29.67 18.51 1.68
C MET A 36 -30.32 18.83 0.34
N ALA A 37 -31.65 18.96 0.31
CA ALA A 37 -32.38 19.43 -0.86
C ALA A 37 -31.90 20.82 -1.31
N GLU A 38 -31.72 21.77 -0.37
CA GLU A 38 -31.18 23.11 -0.66
C GLU A 38 -29.78 23.05 -1.28
N SER A 39 -28.90 22.16 -0.78
CA SER A 39 -27.54 22.01 -1.31
C SER A 39 -27.54 21.46 -2.74
N VAL A 40 -28.38 20.45 -3.02
CA VAL A 40 -28.52 19.86 -4.36
C VAL A 40 -29.19 20.85 -5.32
N VAL A 41 -30.24 21.53 -4.87
CA VAL A 41 -30.93 22.59 -5.64
C VAL A 41 -29.95 23.70 -6.00
N ARG A 42 -29.15 24.20 -5.06
CA ARG A 42 -28.14 25.23 -5.33
C ARG A 42 -27.10 24.77 -6.36
N ALA A 43 -26.66 23.51 -6.30
CA ALA A 43 -25.74 22.96 -7.29
C ALA A 43 -26.38 22.86 -8.68
N LEU A 44 -27.66 22.47 -8.77
CA LEU A 44 -28.41 22.37 -10.03
C LEU A 44 -28.57 23.74 -10.69
N TYR A 45 -28.96 24.76 -9.94
CA TYR A 45 -29.15 26.12 -10.48
C TYR A 45 -27.83 26.88 -10.69
N GLY A 46 -26.78 26.56 -9.93
CA GLY A 46 -25.50 27.25 -10.00
C GLY A 46 -24.49 26.69 -11.00
N ARG A 47 -24.83 25.64 -11.77
CA ARG A 47 -23.88 24.86 -12.61
C ARG A 47 -22.63 24.43 -11.83
N GLY A 48 -22.80 24.10 -10.55
CA GLY A 48 -21.68 23.78 -9.67
C GLY A 48 -20.98 22.50 -10.12
N THR A 49 -19.66 22.55 -10.29
CA THR A 49 -18.82 21.38 -10.58
C THR A 49 -18.43 20.61 -9.31
N SER A 50 -18.81 21.10 -8.13
CA SER A 50 -18.55 20.48 -6.83
C SER A 50 -19.80 20.49 -5.96
N LEU A 51 -20.08 19.36 -5.31
CA LEU A 51 -21.19 19.19 -4.37
C LEU A 51 -20.65 18.56 -3.08
N THR A 52 -20.93 19.22 -1.96
CA THR A 52 -20.61 18.71 -0.62
C THR A 52 -21.88 18.38 0.16
N LEU A 53 -21.96 17.13 0.57
CA LEU A 53 -23.02 16.58 1.43
C LEU A 53 -22.40 15.88 2.65
N ALA A 54 -21.21 16.33 3.06
CA ALA A 54 -20.50 15.76 4.21
C ALA A 54 -21.19 16.06 5.54
N SER A 55 -21.12 15.11 6.48
CA SER A 55 -21.63 15.27 7.86
C SER A 55 -23.14 15.59 7.94
N LYS A 56 -23.95 15.01 7.04
CA LYS A 56 -25.40 15.27 6.95
C LYS A 56 -26.26 14.11 7.48
N LYS A 57 -25.65 13.05 8.04
CA LYS A 57 -26.33 11.83 8.52
C LYS A 57 -27.17 11.16 7.42
N ILE A 58 -26.68 11.20 6.19
CA ILE A 58 -27.34 10.63 5.01
C ILE A 58 -27.22 9.11 5.06
N LYS A 59 -28.34 8.42 4.87
CA LYS A 59 -28.35 6.95 4.71
C LYS A 59 -28.34 6.53 3.24
N GLU A 60 -28.98 7.32 2.39
CA GLU A 60 -29.11 7.05 0.96
C GLU A 60 -28.82 8.32 0.18
N VAL A 61 -27.99 8.22 -0.85
CA VAL A 61 -27.71 9.34 -1.76
C VAL A 61 -28.97 9.59 -2.61
N PRO A 62 -29.48 10.82 -2.70
CA PRO A 62 -30.66 11.12 -3.51
C PRO A 62 -30.37 10.88 -4.97
N LYS A 63 -31.35 10.26 -5.63
CA LYS A 63 -31.33 10.08 -7.08
C LYS A 63 -31.15 11.40 -7.83
N CYS A 64 -31.65 12.53 -7.31
CA CYS A 64 -31.51 13.83 -7.97
C CYS A 64 -30.07 14.34 -8.11
N VAL A 65 -29.10 13.78 -7.36
CA VAL A 65 -27.67 14.07 -7.56
C VAL A 65 -27.21 13.67 -8.96
N SER A 66 -27.81 12.65 -9.58
CA SER A 66 -27.51 12.20 -10.95
C SER A 66 -27.80 13.23 -12.03
N ARG A 67 -28.62 14.25 -11.73
CA ARG A 67 -28.95 15.34 -12.66
C ARG A 67 -27.81 16.35 -12.80
N LEU A 68 -26.81 16.30 -11.93
CA LEU A 68 -25.61 17.15 -11.97
C LEU A 68 -24.55 16.55 -12.90
N THR A 69 -24.85 16.41 -14.19
CA THR A 69 -23.96 15.69 -15.14
C THR A 69 -22.56 16.31 -15.26
N ASN A 70 -22.41 17.61 -15.02
CA ASN A 70 -21.12 18.33 -15.03
C ASN A 70 -20.35 18.25 -13.69
N LEU A 71 -20.81 17.43 -12.74
CA LEU A 71 -20.18 17.33 -11.44
C LEU A 71 -18.81 16.67 -11.55
N SER A 72 -17.79 17.38 -11.07
CA SER A 72 -16.40 16.92 -11.02
C SER A 72 -15.97 16.45 -9.63
N VAL A 73 -16.57 16.99 -8.57
CA VAL A 73 -16.24 16.65 -7.17
C VAL A 73 -17.52 16.36 -6.39
N LEU A 74 -17.56 15.20 -5.74
CA LEU A 74 -18.67 14.79 -4.86
C LEU A 74 -18.14 14.34 -3.50
N LEU A 75 -18.46 15.10 -2.46
CA LEU A 75 -18.06 14.81 -1.08
C LEU A 75 -19.25 14.29 -0.27
N LEU A 76 -19.22 13.01 0.07
CA LEU A 76 -20.26 12.27 0.80
C LEU A 76 -19.73 11.70 2.13
N ASN A 77 -18.59 12.17 2.60
CA ASN A 77 -17.93 11.66 3.81
C ASN A 77 -18.68 11.98 5.11
N ASN A 78 -18.43 11.19 6.15
CA ASN A 78 -19.05 11.33 7.48
C ASN A 78 -20.59 11.21 7.44
N ASN A 79 -21.09 10.17 6.79
CA ASN A 79 -22.51 9.87 6.71
C ASN A 79 -22.78 8.43 7.18
N SER A 80 -23.92 7.85 6.82
CA SER A 80 -24.30 6.48 7.15
C SER A 80 -24.72 5.74 5.87
N ILE A 81 -24.05 6.04 4.76
CA ILE A 81 -24.35 5.49 3.44
C ILE A 81 -23.91 4.02 3.40
N SER A 82 -24.84 3.12 3.10
CA SER A 82 -24.57 1.69 2.96
C SER A 82 -24.51 1.21 1.50
N ALA A 83 -25.08 1.99 0.58
CA ALA A 83 -25.08 1.69 -0.86
C ALA A 83 -25.17 2.98 -1.69
N LEU A 84 -24.76 2.89 -2.95
CA LEU A 84 -24.90 3.97 -3.91
C LEU A 84 -26.01 3.65 -4.92
N PRO A 85 -26.85 4.63 -5.29
CA PRO A 85 -27.88 4.43 -6.30
C PRO A 85 -27.27 4.25 -7.69
N ALA A 86 -27.88 3.39 -8.51
CA ALA A 86 -27.44 3.13 -9.89
C ALA A 86 -27.48 4.41 -10.75
N GLU A 87 -28.32 5.38 -10.40
CA GLU A 87 -28.42 6.65 -11.12
C GLU A 87 -27.10 7.46 -11.08
N LEU A 88 -26.16 7.19 -10.15
CA LEU A 88 -24.85 7.84 -10.18
C LEU A 88 -24.00 7.48 -11.42
N LEU A 89 -24.38 6.45 -12.19
CA LEU A 89 -23.81 6.13 -13.49
C LEU A 89 -23.82 7.32 -14.46
N SER A 90 -24.70 8.31 -14.29
CA SER A 90 -24.74 9.49 -15.17
C SER A 90 -23.60 10.49 -14.94
N LEU A 91 -22.85 10.39 -13.83
CA LEU A 91 -21.82 11.36 -13.45
C LEU A 91 -20.48 11.09 -14.16
N GLN A 92 -20.51 11.06 -15.48
CA GLN A 92 -19.38 10.69 -16.34
C GLN A 92 -18.19 11.67 -16.27
N HIS A 93 -18.37 12.87 -15.70
CA HIS A 93 -17.31 13.86 -15.48
C HIS A 93 -16.73 13.87 -14.06
N LEU A 94 -17.16 12.94 -13.20
CA LEU A 94 -16.73 12.91 -11.81
C LEU A 94 -15.26 12.52 -11.71
N ALA A 95 -14.43 13.43 -11.19
CA ALA A 95 -13.00 13.27 -11.02
C ALA A 95 -12.60 12.92 -9.59
N GLU A 96 -13.37 13.36 -8.59
CA GLU A 96 -13.09 13.12 -7.17
C GLU A 96 -14.36 12.72 -6.41
N LEU A 97 -14.30 11.56 -5.75
CA LEU A 97 -15.37 11.03 -4.93
C LEU A 97 -14.85 10.67 -3.54
N ASN A 98 -15.45 11.27 -2.52
CA ASN A 98 -15.13 10.96 -1.13
C ASN A 98 -16.31 10.32 -0.41
N LEU A 99 -16.17 9.05 -0.05
CA LEU A 99 -17.14 8.22 0.68
C LEU A 99 -16.59 7.77 2.03
N GLY A 100 -15.53 8.41 2.55
CA GLY A 100 -14.94 8.04 3.82
C GLY A 100 -15.89 8.20 5.01
N ASN A 101 -15.71 7.42 6.08
CA ASN A 101 -16.58 7.42 7.26
C ASN A 101 -18.07 7.19 6.90
N ASN A 102 -18.35 6.03 6.32
CA ASN A 102 -19.70 5.56 5.96
C ASN A 102 -19.90 4.10 6.42
N ALA A 103 -20.94 3.43 5.93
CA ALA A 103 -21.30 2.07 6.31
C ALA A 103 -21.24 1.09 5.11
N LEU A 104 -20.36 1.35 4.13
CA LEU A 104 -20.19 0.49 2.96
C LEU A 104 -19.57 -0.86 3.38
N LYS A 105 -20.19 -1.96 2.96
CA LYS A 105 -19.69 -3.33 3.20
C LYS A 105 -18.84 -3.88 2.04
N GLU A 106 -18.98 -3.27 0.88
CA GLU A 106 -18.25 -3.59 -0.34
C GLU A 106 -18.00 -2.30 -1.13
N VAL A 107 -17.07 -2.33 -2.09
CA VAL A 107 -16.92 -1.23 -3.05
C VAL A 107 -18.12 -1.28 -4.04
N PRO A 108 -18.95 -0.22 -4.13
CA PRO A 108 -20.17 -0.28 -4.94
C PRO A 108 -19.91 -0.47 -6.44
N ALA A 109 -20.65 -1.39 -7.07
CA ALA A 109 -20.53 -1.73 -8.50
C ALA A 109 -20.64 -0.53 -9.45
N VAL A 110 -21.44 0.47 -9.10
CA VAL A 110 -21.62 1.70 -9.88
C VAL A 110 -20.30 2.45 -10.13
N LEU A 111 -19.32 2.33 -9.22
CA LEU A 111 -18.03 3.01 -9.37
C LEU A 111 -17.22 2.51 -10.56
N GLY A 112 -17.41 1.25 -10.98
CA GLY A 112 -16.67 0.67 -12.10
C GLY A 112 -16.94 1.35 -13.45
N HIS A 113 -18.03 2.13 -13.55
CA HIS A 113 -18.43 2.83 -14.76
C HIS A 113 -18.09 4.33 -14.74
N LEU A 114 -17.45 4.81 -13.66
CA LEU A 114 -17.03 6.20 -13.51
C LEU A 114 -15.59 6.37 -14.01
N GLU A 115 -15.39 6.19 -15.30
CA GLU A 115 -14.06 6.12 -15.92
C GLU A 115 -13.25 7.41 -15.73
N SER A 116 -13.89 8.57 -15.57
CA SER A 116 -13.22 9.86 -15.33
C SER A 116 -12.62 10.01 -13.93
N LEU A 117 -12.88 9.07 -13.02
CA LEU A 117 -12.50 9.19 -11.62
C LEU A 117 -10.99 9.14 -11.44
N LYS A 118 -10.43 10.18 -10.82
CA LYS A 118 -9.00 10.32 -10.53
C LYS A 118 -8.67 10.09 -9.06
N LYS A 119 -9.61 10.38 -8.16
CA LYS A 119 -9.40 10.21 -6.72
C LYS A 119 -10.62 9.56 -6.09
N LEU A 120 -10.38 8.47 -5.39
CA LEU A 120 -11.40 7.71 -4.68
C LEU A 120 -10.98 7.51 -3.22
N TYR A 121 -11.79 8.03 -2.31
CA TYR A 121 -11.60 7.88 -0.87
C TYR A 121 -12.73 7.05 -0.27
N LEU A 122 -12.39 5.89 0.28
CA LEU A 122 -13.29 4.90 0.88
C LEU A 122 -12.87 4.55 2.32
N PHE A 123 -12.04 5.39 2.94
CA PHE A 123 -11.48 5.13 4.27
C PHE A 123 -12.56 5.01 5.36
N SER A 124 -12.30 4.24 6.41
CA SER A 124 -13.19 4.12 7.57
C SER A 124 -14.61 3.70 7.18
N ASN A 125 -14.71 2.59 6.44
CA ASN A 125 -15.95 1.89 6.12
C ASN A 125 -15.89 0.47 6.71
N GLN A 126 -16.78 -0.43 6.26
CA GLN A 126 -16.82 -1.84 6.65
C GLN A 126 -16.52 -2.75 5.45
N ILE A 127 -15.72 -2.27 4.48
CA ILE A 127 -15.50 -2.95 3.21
C ILE A 127 -14.71 -4.23 3.46
N THR A 128 -15.28 -5.37 3.06
CA THR A 128 -14.61 -6.68 3.07
C THR A 128 -14.22 -7.13 1.68
N VAL A 129 -14.96 -6.71 0.65
CA VAL A 129 -14.78 -7.11 -0.75
C VAL A 129 -14.50 -5.91 -1.64
N VAL A 130 -13.47 -6.05 -2.48
CA VAL A 130 -13.13 -5.12 -3.56
C VAL A 130 -13.37 -5.87 -4.88
N PRO A 131 -14.50 -5.63 -5.58
CA PRO A 131 -14.86 -6.42 -6.75
C PRO A 131 -13.89 -6.19 -7.93
N PRO A 132 -13.44 -7.25 -8.62
CA PRO A 132 -12.58 -7.19 -9.81
C PRO A 132 -13.04 -6.19 -10.88
N GLU A 133 -14.31 -6.26 -11.24
CA GLU A 133 -14.93 -5.48 -12.31
C GLU A 133 -14.95 -3.97 -11.98
N VAL A 134 -15.07 -3.62 -10.70
CA VAL A 134 -15.06 -2.22 -10.26
C VAL A 134 -13.65 -1.64 -10.38
N ILE A 135 -12.64 -2.37 -9.92
CA ILE A 135 -11.25 -1.92 -10.01
C ILE A 135 -10.78 -1.89 -11.48
N GLY A 136 -11.19 -2.88 -12.28
CA GLY A 136 -10.85 -2.94 -13.69
C GLY A 136 -11.32 -1.73 -14.52
N GLY A 137 -12.43 -1.09 -14.12
CA GLY A 137 -12.99 0.08 -14.81
C GLY A 137 -12.37 1.43 -14.43
N LEU A 138 -11.61 1.51 -13.33
CA LEU A 138 -11.09 2.78 -12.78
C LEU A 138 -9.71 3.17 -13.35
N GLN A 139 -9.50 3.05 -14.66
CA GLN A 139 -8.17 3.17 -15.30
C GLN A 139 -7.52 4.55 -15.14
N ASN A 140 -8.30 5.60 -14.90
CA ASN A 140 -7.80 6.97 -14.70
C ASN A 140 -7.47 7.32 -13.24
N LEU A 141 -7.61 6.36 -12.33
CA LEU A 141 -7.42 6.61 -10.91
C LEU A 141 -5.95 6.89 -10.59
N VAL A 142 -5.72 7.99 -9.87
CA VAL A 142 -4.41 8.47 -9.42
C VAL A 142 -4.24 8.23 -7.92
N VAL A 143 -5.33 8.32 -7.15
CA VAL A 143 -5.34 8.12 -5.69
C VAL A 143 -6.46 7.16 -5.31
N LEU A 144 -6.08 6.09 -4.61
CA LEU A 144 -7.01 5.15 -3.99
C LEU A 144 -6.71 5.04 -2.49
N ASN A 145 -7.68 5.39 -1.66
CA ASN A 145 -7.59 5.28 -0.20
C ASN A 145 -8.67 4.34 0.32
N LEU A 146 -8.25 3.19 0.84
CA LEU A 146 -9.07 2.12 1.41
C LEU A 146 -8.79 1.91 2.91
N ASN A 147 -8.20 2.89 3.58
CA ASN A 147 -7.74 2.75 4.97
C ASN A 147 -8.87 2.39 5.94
N HIS A 148 -8.56 1.74 7.06
CA HIS A 148 -9.52 1.44 8.13
C HIS A 148 -10.77 0.71 7.60
N ASN A 149 -10.55 -0.43 6.93
CA ASN A 149 -11.60 -1.30 6.44
C ASN A 149 -11.33 -2.75 6.91
N GLN A 150 -11.98 -3.74 6.32
CA GLN A 150 -11.83 -5.14 6.67
C GLN A 150 -11.43 -6.00 5.45
N ILE A 151 -10.70 -5.39 4.50
CA ILE A 151 -10.31 -5.99 3.23
C ILE A 151 -9.27 -7.07 3.50
N GLN A 152 -9.52 -8.28 2.97
CA GLN A 152 -8.61 -9.43 3.12
C GLN A 152 -7.68 -9.62 1.92
N ARG A 153 -8.13 -9.23 0.71
CA ARG A 153 -7.35 -9.35 -0.52
C ARG A 153 -7.69 -8.19 -1.47
N LEU A 154 -6.72 -7.82 -2.30
CA LEU A 154 -6.93 -6.96 -3.46
C LEU A 154 -7.05 -7.83 -4.72
N PRO A 155 -7.95 -7.51 -5.65
CA PRO A 155 -8.11 -8.27 -6.88
C PRO A 155 -6.90 -8.05 -7.83
N PRO A 156 -6.54 -9.06 -8.67
CA PRO A 156 -5.45 -8.92 -9.65
C PRO A 156 -5.71 -7.82 -10.69
N GLU A 157 -6.97 -7.43 -10.89
CA GLU A 157 -7.40 -6.29 -11.73
C GLU A 157 -6.84 -4.95 -11.25
N ILE A 158 -6.21 -4.89 -10.07
CA ILE A 158 -5.45 -3.71 -9.63
C ILE A 158 -4.42 -3.25 -10.67
N LYS A 159 -3.88 -4.16 -11.51
CA LYS A 159 -2.99 -3.83 -12.63
C LYS A 159 -3.60 -2.86 -13.65
N SER A 160 -4.93 -2.78 -13.74
CA SER A 160 -5.64 -1.90 -14.67
C SER A 160 -5.51 -0.42 -14.28
N LEU A 161 -5.15 -0.13 -13.02
CA LEU A 161 -4.98 1.23 -12.51
C LEU A 161 -3.63 1.84 -12.93
N SER A 162 -3.32 1.82 -14.23
CA SER A 162 -2.01 2.21 -14.79
C SER A 162 -1.52 3.63 -14.42
N ARG A 163 -2.44 4.52 -14.06
CA ARG A 163 -2.17 5.91 -13.63
C ARG A 163 -2.07 6.09 -12.12
N LEU A 164 -2.21 5.02 -11.34
CA LEU A 164 -2.23 5.10 -9.88
C LEU A 164 -0.87 5.52 -9.35
N GLN A 165 -0.86 6.60 -8.58
CA GLN A 165 0.35 7.14 -7.97
C GLN A 165 0.39 6.89 -6.46
N ARG A 166 -0.78 6.79 -5.82
CA ARG A 166 -0.90 6.59 -4.38
C ARG A 166 -1.95 5.54 -4.06
N LEU A 167 -1.51 4.47 -3.41
CA LEU A 167 -2.36 3.41 -2.88
C LEU A 167 -2.19 3.35 -1.36
N SER A 168 -3.29 3.46 -0.63
CA SER A 168 -3.30 3.29 0.82
C SER A 168 -4.38 2.29 1.22
N VAL A 169 -3.96 1.22 1.89
CA VAL A 169 -4.81 0.16 2.46
C VAL A 169 -4.38 -0.10 3.91
N LEU A 170 -4.10 0.99 4.62
CA LEU A 170 -3.68 0.98 6.02
C LEU A 170 -4.81 0.45 6.92
N ASP A 171 -4.46 -0.31 7.95
CA ASP A 171 -5.39 -0.84 8.95
C ASP A 171 -6.53 -1.65 8.30
N ASN A 172 -6.14 -2.80 7.74
CA ASN A 172 -7.02 -3.76 7.06
C ASN A 172 -6.60 -5.19 7.47
N LYS A 173 -7.10 -6.21 6.76
CA LYS A 173 -6.85 -7.62 7.04
C LYS A 173 -6.07 -8.31 5.91
N LEU A 174 -5.27 -7.57 5.14
CA LEU A 174 -4.55 -8.12 3.99
C LEU A 174 -3.56 -9.19 4.43
N GLU A 175 -3.67 -10.38 3.86
CA GLU A 175 -2.72 -11.50 4.09
C GLU A 175 -1.64 -11.56 3.02
N GLU A 176 -1.95 -11.08 1.82
CA GLU A 176 -1.07 -11.04 0.65
C GLU A 176 -1.25 -9.76 -0.16
N VAL A 177 -0.24 -9.47 -0.97
CA VAL A 177 -0.29 -8.43 -2.01
C VAL A 177 -0.25 -9.14 -3.36
N PRO A 178 -1.18 -8.88 -4.29
CA PRO A 178 -1.17 -9.51 -5.61
C PRO A 178 0.11 -9.13 -6.37
N VAL A 179 0.69 -10.09 -7.11
CA VAL A 179 1.91 -9.86 -7.91
C VAL A 179 1.68 -8.78 -8.98
N GLU A 180 0.44 -8.65 -9.42
CA GLU A 180 -0.06 -7.64 -10.36
C GLU A 180 0.15 -6.20 -9.90
N LEU A 181 0.33 -5.96 -8.59
CA LEU A 181 0.65 -4.63 -8.09
C LEU A 181 1.99 -4.12 -8.67
N GLY A 182 2.90 -5.03 -9.01
CA GLY A 182 4.17 -4.70 -9.68
C GLY A 182 4.03 -4.06 -11.06
N HIS A 183 2.89 -4.25 -11.74
CA HIS A 183 2.63 -3.64 -13.04
C HIS A 183 2.29 -2.14 -12.96
N LEU A 184 2.05 -1.61 -11.76
CA LEU A 184 1.72 -0.21 -11.55
C LEU A 184 2.98 0.64 -11.51
N THR A 185 3.56 0.89 -12.69
CA THR A 185 4.83 1.60 -12.85
C THR A 185 4.79 3.07 -12.41
N SER A 186 3.59 3.67 -12.36
CA SER A 186 3.36 5.05 -11.87
C SER A 186 3.28 5.17 -10.34
N LEU A 187 3.24 4.06 -9.59
CA LEU A 187 3.08 4.12 -8.13
C LEU A 187 4.29 4.76 -7.46
N SER A 188 4.01 5.83 -6.72
CA SER A 188 5.00 6.63 -5.99
C SER A 188 4.91 6.45 -4.47
N GLU A 189 3.74 6.06 -3.95
CA GLU A 189 3.51 5.85 -2.52
C GLU A 189 2.56 4.66 -2.30
N ILE A 190 3.00 3.73 -1.46
CA ILE A 190 2.23 2.55 -1.04
C ILE A 190 2.21 2.51 0.48
N ASN A 191 1.00 2.44 1.06
CA ASN A 191 0.82 2.25 2.49
C ASN A 191 -0.04 1.02 2.79
N LEU A 192 0.60 0.00 3.36
CA LEU A 192 0.03 -1.29 3.76
C LEU A 192 0.23 -1.52 5.27
N THR A 193 0.45 -0.46 6.03
CA THR A 193 0.67 -0.51 7.48
C THR A 193 -0.50 -1.16 8.20
N SER A 194 -0.22 -1.93 9.26
CA SER A 194 -1.23 -2.60 10.08
C SER A 194 -2.10 -3.56 9.26
N ASN A 195 -1.48 -4.59 8.70
CA ASN A 195 -2.15 -5.70 8.01
C ASN A 195 -1.60 -7.04 8.55
N HIS A 196 -1.79 -8.14 7.80
CA HIS A 196 -1.36 -9.49 8.16
C HIS A 196 -0.34 -10.07 7.17
N LEU A 197 0.35 -9.22 6.42
CA LEU A 197 1.28 -9.61 5.36
C LEU A 197 2.47 -10.41 5.91
N SER A 198 2.73 -11.58 5.34
CA SER A 198 3.88 -12.43 5.72
C SER A 198 5.08 -12.28 4.77
N TRP A 199 4.84 -11.85 3.53
CA TRP A 199 5.85 -11.56 2.51
C TRP A 199 5.35 -10.45 1.57
N LEU A 200 6.25 -9.89 0.76
CA LEU A 200 5.95 -8.97 -0.33
C LEU A 200 6.35 -9.63 -1.66
N PRO A 201 5.57 -9.49 -2.74
CA PRO A 201 5.93 -10.06 -4.03
C PRO A 201 7.17 -9.41 -4.62
N GLN A 202 8.04 -10.19 -5.25
CA GLN A 202 9.24 -9.69 -5.93
C GLN A 202 8.89 -8.70 -7.05
N GLN A 203 7.71 -8.86 -7.66
CA GLN A 203 7.17 -7.98 -8.68
C GLN A 203 6.90 -6.57 -8.14
N LEU A 204 6.65 -6.39 -6.83
CA LEU A 204 6.44 -5.06 -6.23
C LEU A 204 7.59 -4.09 -6.55
N TYR A 205 8.80 -4.61 -6.69
CA TYR A 205 10.00 -3.83 -6.97
C TYR A 205 10.15 -3.43 -8.45
N GLN A 206 9.17 -3.75 -9.30
CA GLN A 206 9.02 -3.22 -10.64
C GLN A 206 8.42 -1.80 -10.65
N CYS A 207 7.81 -1.35 -9.55
CA CYS A 207 7.34 0.02 -9.36
C CYS A 207 8.52 1.00 -9.23
N LYS A 208 9.21 1.33 -10.33
CA LYS A 208 10.44 2.14 -10.33
C LYS A 208 10.26 3.58 -9.87
N GLU A 209 9.02 4.09 -9.86
CA GLU A 209 8.67 5.41 -9.35
C GLU A 209 8.43 5.43 -7.82
N LEU A 210 8.51 4.27 -7.14
CA LEU A 210 8.18 4.19 -5.72
C LEU A 210 9.17 4.99 -4.87
N THR A 211 8.63 5.99 -4.16
CA THR A 211 9.39 6.88 -3.27
C THR A 211 9.16 6.57 -1.80
N LYS A 212 7.99 6.02 -1.47
CA LYS A 212 7.56 5.75 -0.10
C LYS A 212 6.88 4.40 -0.01
N LEU A 213 7.39 3.54 0.88
CA LEU A 213 6.82 2.24 1.17
C LEU A 213 6.60 2.09 2.67
N TYR A 214 5.35 2.01 3.09
CA TYR A 214 4.97 1.76 4.48
C TYR A 214 4.35 0.37 4.60
N VAL A 215 5.02 -0.52 5.30
CA VAL A 215 4.59 -1.91 5.58
C VAL A 215 4.74 -2.25 7.05
N ALA A 216 4.71 -1.22 7.91
CA ALA A 216 4.82 -1.39 9.35
C ALA A 216 3.69 -2.24 9.93
N ARG A 217 3.92 -2.84 11.10
CA ARG A 217 2.94 -3.62 11.87
C ARG A 217 2.31 -4.73 11.02
N ASN A 218 3.16 -5.51 10.36
CA ASN A 218 2.79 -6.71 9.60
C ASN A 218 3.51 -7.95 10.20
N LYS A 219 3.55 -9.06 9.47
CA LYS A 219 4.20 -10.32 9.87
C LYS A 219 5.41 -10.65 9.00
N LEU A 220 6.00 -9.67 8.31
CA LEU A 220 7.09 -9.88 7.36
C LEU A 220 8.32 -10.49 8.04
N THR A 221 8.84 -11.58 7.48
CA THR A 221 10.06 -12.26 7.98
C THR A 221 11.32 -11.84 7.22
N SER A 222 11.17 -11.39 5.98
CA SER A 222 12.24 -10.85 5.14
C SER A 222 11.69 -9.81 4.17
N LEU A 223 12.59 -8.98 3.64
CA LEU A 223 12.32 -8.18 2.44
C LEU A 223 12.99 -8.90 1.25
N PRO A 224 12.29 -9.07 0.12
CA PRO A 224 12.90 -9.61 -1.09
C PRO A 224 14.11 -8.79 -1.58
N GLU A 225 15.07 -9.49 -2.20
CA GLU A 225 16.30 -8.89 -2.75
C GLU A 225 16.03 -7.78 -3.77
N GLY A 226 14.89 -7.85 -4.47
CA GLY A 226 14.46 -6.83 -5.44
C GLY A 226 14.34 -5.41 -4.86
N ILE A 227 14.22 -5.24 -3.55
CA ILE A 227 14.09 -3.91 -2.93
C ILE A 227 15.26 -2.98 -3.27
N GLY A 228 16.48 -3.52 -3.40
CA GLY A 228 17.68 -2.76 -3.78
C GLY A 228 17.57 -2.07 -5.15
N THR A 229 16.65 -2.51 -6.00
CA THR A 229 16.44 -1.95 -7.34
C THR A 229 15.53 -0.71 -7.38
N LEU A 230 14.98 -0.29 -6.24
CA LEU A 230 14.13 0.90 -6.12
C LEU A 230 14.96 2.16 -5.92
N ALA A 231 15.61 2.63 -7.00
CA ALA A 231 16.52 3.78 -6.98
C ALA A 231 15.88 5.13 -6.57
N LYS A 232 14.54 5.22 -6.46
CA LYS A 232 13.81 6.42 -6.02
C LYS A 232 13.26 6.30 -4.59
N LEU A 233 13.46 5.16 -3.91
CA LEU A 233 12.89 4.92 -2.58
C LEU A 233 13.60 5.77 -1.54
N GLN A 234 12.85 6.68 -0.91
CA GLN A 234 13.33 7.64 0.08
C GLN A 234 12.83 7.34 1.49
N VAL A 235 11.64 6.74 1.61
CA VAL A 235 11.04 6.40 2.90
C VAL A 235 10.67 4.92 2.91
N LEU A 236 11.22 4.20 3.89
CA LEU A 236 10.88 2.81 4.13
C LEU A 236 10.49 2.62 5.60
N ASP A 237 9.23 2.25 5.83
CA ASP A 237 8.75 1.88 7.15
C ASP A 237 8.42 0.38 7.21
N VAL A 238 9.25 -0.37 7.92
CA VAL A 238 9.11 -1.80 8.18
C VAL A 238 9.01 -2.07 9.69
N ALA A 239 8.71 -1.06 10.51
CA ALA A 239 8.64 -1.19 11.95
C ALA A 239 7.57 -2.21 12.39
N GLY A 240 7.79 -2.91 13.50
CA GLY A 240 6.83 -3.87 14.05
C GLY A 240 6.58 -5.08 13.15
N ASN A 241 7.61 -5.60 12.49
CA ASN A 241 7.58 -6.84 11.72
C ASN A 241 8.40 -7.95 12.41
N LYS A 242 8.74 -9.03 11.70
CA LYS A 242 9.54 -10.15 12.18
C LYS A 242 10.85 -10.30 11.40
N LEU A 243 11.40 -9.20 10.86
CA LEU A 243 12.62 -9.23 10.06
C LEU A 243 13.82 -9.65 10.92
N SER A 244 14.65 -10.54 10.38
CA SER A 244 15.92 -10.96 11.00
C SER A 244 17.13 -10.18 10.46
N MET A 245 17.09 -9.78 9.18
CA MET A 245 18.10 -8.98 8.50
C MET A 245 17.51 -8.29 7.26
N PHE A 246 18.25 -7.33 6.71
CA PHE A 246 17.95 -6.71 5.43
C PHE A 246 18.62 -7.48 4.26
N PRO A 247 18.06 -7.43 3.04
CA PRO A 247 18.62 -8.09 1.86
C PRO A 247 19.97 -7.52 1.45
N VAL A 248 20.63 -8.20 0.51
CA VAL A 248 21.89 -7.76 -0.09
C VAL A 248 21.68 -6.37 -0.71
N GLU A 249 22.72 -5.53 -0.69
CA GLU A 249 22.70 -4.18 -1.28
C GLU A 249 21.69 -3.20 -0.67
N PHE A 250 21.03 -3.53 0.45
CA PHE A 250 20.12 -2.60 1.14
C PHE A 250 20.75 -1.23 1.45
N HIS A 251 22.05 -1.23 1.73
CA HIS A 251 22.84 -0.02 1.98
C HIS A 251 23.06 0.88 0.77
N LEU A 252 22.73 0.43 -0.45
CA LEU A 252 22.79 1.22 -1.68
C LEU A 252 21.53 2.07 -1.91
N LEU A 253 20.46 1.83 -1.13
CA LEU A 253 19.21 2.58 -1.29
C LEU A 253 19.39 4.04 -0.85
N PRO A 254 18.87 5.03 -1.61
CA PRO A 254 18.98 6.45 -1.30
C PRO A 254 17.93 6.89 -0.26
N LEU A 255 17.83 6.13 0.83
CA LEU A 255 16.84 6.34 1.89
C LEU A 255 17.17 7.61 2.67
N LYS A 256 16.14 8.42 2.91
CA LYS A 256 16.17 9.58 3.79
C LYS A 256 15.59 9.25 5.16
N GLU A 257 14.61 8.36 5.20
CA GLU A 257 13.92 7.93 6.42
C GLU A 257 13.75 6.41 6.42
N VAL A 258 14.15 5.77 7.52
CA VAL A 258 13.98 4.34 7.72
C VAL A 258 13.46 4.09 9.13
N TYR A 259 12.33 3.40 9.21
CA TYR A 259 11.72 2.96 10.46
C TYR A 259 11.72 1.43 10.47
N CYS A 260 12.37 0.83 11.46
CA CYS A 260 12.54 -0.63 11.51
C CYS A 260 12.61 -1.18 12.94
N GLU A 261 12.22 -0.38 13.93
CA GLU A 261 12.05 -0.79 15.31
C GLU A 261 11.06 -1.94 15.45
N GLY A 262 11.15 -2.71 16.54
CA GLY A 262 10.21 -3.80 16.79
C GLY A 262 10.36 -5.02 15.87
N ASN A 263 11.49 -5.15 15.16
CA ASN A 263 11.88 -6.34 14.41
C ASN A 263 12.73 -7.31 15.25
N ARG A 264 13.00 -8.51 14.72
CA ARG A 264 13.77 -9.58 15.38
C ARG A 264 15.19 -9.67 14.81
N PHE A 265 15.85 -8.52 14.67
CA PHE A 265 17.18 -8.44 14.08
C PHE A 265 18.19 -9.31 14.83
N VAL A 266 19.02 -10.04 14.08
CA VAL A 266 20.10 -10.86 14.63
C VAL A 266 21.01 -9.97 15.48
N ARG A 267 21.16 -10.33 16.75
CA ARG A 267 22.09 -9.67 17.69
C ARG A 267 23.39 -10.47 17.68
N CYS A 268 24.50 -9.76 17.51
CA CYS A 268 25.81 -10.33 17.20
C CYS A 268 26.35 -11.21 18.34
N GLU A 269 26.53 -12.51 18.08
CA GLU A 269 27.59 -13.33 18.69
C GLU A 269 28.45 -13.82 17.51
N PRO A 270 29.64 -13.24 17.28
CA PRO A 270 30.54 -13.67 16.22
C PRO A 270 30.84 -15.16 16.39
N MET A 271 30.43 -15.98 15.42
CA MET A 271 30.86 -17.37 15.36
C MET A 271 32.00 -17.48 14.34
N ALA A 272 33.17 -17.87 14.82
CA ALA A 272 34.25 -18.33 13.96
C ALA A 272 33.82 -19.64 13.29
N SER A 273 34.20 -19.83 12.02
CA SER A 273 34.02 -21.13 11.38
C SER A 273 35.16 -22.03 11.79
N VAL A 274 34.81 -23.27 12.12
CA VAL A 274 35.76 -24.36 12.40
C VAL A 274 35.99 -25.21 11.13
N GLN A 275 35.36 -24.86 10.00
CA GLN A 275 35.48 -25.61 8.76
C GLN A 275 36.71 -25.23 7.95
N ASP A 276 37.38 -26.26 7.43
CA ASP A 276 38.47 -26.16 6.47
C ASP A 276 37.98 -25.65 5.10
N ALA A 277 38.93 -25.38 4.20
CA ALA A 277 38.63 -24.97 2.84
C ALA A 277 37.72 -26.00 2.14
N GLU A 278 36.57 -25.53 1.66
CA GLU A 278 35.59 -26.36 0.97
C GLU A 278 36.12 -26.95 -0.34
N VAL A 279 35.66 -28.17 -0.64
CA VAL A 279 35.82 -28.79 -1.96
C VAL A 279 34.65 -28.36 -2.83
N LEU A 280 34.93 -27.55 -3.85
CA LEU A 280 33.92 -27.09 -4.80
C LEU A 280 33.52 -28.22 -5.76
N SER A 281 32.23 -28.31 -6.08
CA SER A 281 31.78 -29.23 -7.14
C SER A 281 32.34 -28.81 -8.50
N LEU A 282 32.49 -29.77 -9.41
CA LEU A 282 32.89 -29.46 -10.79
C LEU A 282 31.92 -28.46 -11.44
N LYS A 283 30.61 -28.59 -11.16
CA LYS A 283 29.58 -27.64 -11.61
C LYS A 283 29.89 -26.21 -11.16
N GLU A 284 30.24 -26.04 -9.88
CA GLU A 284 30.59 -24.73 -9.32
C GLU A 284 31.89 -24.18 -9.92
N LEU A 285 32.93 -25.00 -10.05
CA LEU A 285 34.20 -24.61 -10.67
C LEU A 285 34.01 -24.12 -12.11
N VAL A 286 33.25 -24.87 -12.90
CA VAL A 286 32.91 -24.52 -14.29
C VAL A 286 32.07 -23.26 -14.33
N ALA A 287 31.05 -23.13 -13.47
CA ALA A 287 30.21 -21.94 -13.41
C ALA A 287 31.04 -20.68 -13.10
N ARG A 288 31.98 -20.76 -12.15
CA ARG A 288 32.89 -19.64 -11.83
C ARG A 288 33.78 -19.26 -13.01
N PHE A 289 34.30 -20.25 -13.73
CA PHE A 289 35.09 -20.01 -14.94
C PHE A 289 34.24 -19.29 -15.99
N VAL A 290 33.05 -19.82 -16.31
CA VAL A 290 32.15 -19.23 -17.31
C VAL A 290 31.73 -17.81 -16.90
N LEU A 291 31.35 -17.59 -15.64
CA LEU A 291 30.96 -16.26 -15.13
C LEU A 291 32.11 -15.24 -15.13
N ARG A 292 33.37 -15.69 -15.06
CA ARG A 292 34.54 -14.80 -15.19
C ARG A 292 34.81 -14.47 -16.65
N GLU A 293 34.82 -15.48 -17.50
CA GLU A 293 35.03 -15.32 -18.94
C GLU A 293 33.93 -14.50 -19.62
N ASP A 294 32.69 -14.63 -19.15
CA ASP A 294 31.55 -13.86 -19.66
C ASP A 294 31.70 -12.35 -19.41
N ARG A 295 32.46 -11.93 -18.38
CA ARG A 295 32.77 -10.50 -18.18
C ARG A 295 33.71 -9.96 -19.25
N ASN A 296 34.47 -10.82 -19.91
CA ASN A 296 35.38 -10.46 -20.98
C ASN A 296 34.66 -10.54 -22.33
N ARG A 297 34.30 -9.38 -22.89
CA ARG A 297 33.59 -9.30 -24.18
C ARG A 297 34.35 -9.95 -25.34
N SER A 298 35.67 -10.11 -25.27
CA SER A 298 36.46 -10.76 -26.31
C SER A 298 36.56 -12.29 -26.15
N SER A 299 36.11 -12.83 -25.01
CA SER A 299 36.16 -14.27 -24.75
C SER A 299 35.29 -15.04 -25.74
N LEU A 300 35.76 -16.22 -26.13
CA LEU A 300 34.95 -17.15 -26.92
C LEU A 300 33.73 -17.61 -26.11
N VAL A 301 33.87 -17.77 -24.80
CA VAL A 301 32.77 -18.16 -23.90
C VAL A 301 31.66 -17.12 -23.93
N HIS A 302 32.00 -15.83 -23.77
CA HIS A 302 31.02 -14.73 -23.83
C HIS A 302 30.23 -14.72 -25.16
N ARG A 303 30.94 -14.90 -26.28
CA ARG A 303 30.31 -14.92 -27.62
C ARG A 303 29.42 -16.13 -27.85
N MET A 304 29.77 -17.27 -27.25
CA MET A 304 29.02 -18.51 -27.39
C MET A 304 27.83 -18.60 -26.42
N LEU A 305 27.91 -17.95 -25.26
CA LEU A 305 26.92 -18.08 -24.18
C LEU A 305 25.46 -17.82 -24.61
N PRO A 306 25.14 -16.81 -25.44
CA PRO A 306 23.78 -16.57 -25.93
C PRO A 306 23.17 -17.75 -26.71
N HIS A 307 23.99 -18.65 -27.25
CA HIS A 307 23.53 -19.85 -27.99
C HIS A 307 23.14 -21.01 -27.06
N TYR A 308 23.35 -20.87 -25.75
CA TYR A 308 23.04 -21.89 -24.74
C TYR A 308 22.07 -21.35 -23.69
N PRO A 309 20.76 -21.22 -24.00
CA PRO A 309 19.79 -20.58 -23.13
C PRO A 309 19.70 -21.23 -21.74
N PHE A 310 19.76 -22.56 -21.66
CA PHE A 310 19.79 -23.27 -20.37
C PHE A 310 20.98 -22.86 -19.49
N LEU A 311 22.16 -22.66 -20.09
CA LEU A 311 23.34 -22.24 -19.35
C LEU A 311 23.21 -20.78 -18.90
N THR A 312 22.67 -19.92 -19.77
CA THR A 312 22.38 -18.52 -19.44
C THR A 312 21.39 -18.41 -18.27
N ASP A 313 20.31 -19.19 -18.30
CA ASP A 313 19.31 -19.23 -17.22
C ASP A 313 19.90 -19.76 -15.90
N LEU A 314 20.74 -20.80 -15.98
CA LEU A 314 21.45 -21.33 -14.82
C LEU A 314 22.36 -20.25 -14.20
N LEU A 315 23.14 -19.55 -15.03
CA LEU A 315 24.12 -18.56 -14.59
C LEU A 315 23.49 -17.22 -14.18
N ALA A 316 22.27 -16.91 -14.61
CA ALA A 316 21.53 -15.72 -14.23
C ALA A 316 21.31 -15.63 -12.70
N ASN A 317 21.30 -16.78 -12.01
CA ASN A 317 21.19 -16.87 -10.56
C ASN A 317 22.55 -16.78 -9.84
N GLY A 318 23.64 -16.61 -10.58
CA GLY A 318 24.98 -16.45 -10.03
C GLY A 318 25.11 -15.20 -9.15
N SER A 319 25.84 -15.33 -8.05
CA SER A 319 26.08 -14.27 -7.07
C SER A 319 27.53 -13.81 -7.07
N ARG A 320 27.82 -12.70 -6.39
CA ARG A 320 29.18 -12.19 -6.19
C ARG A 320 29.57 -12.23 -4.73
N CYS A 321 30.77 -12.70 -4.44
CA CYS A 321 31.31 -12.74 -3.08
C CYS A 321 31.46 -11.31 -2.56
N ALA A 322 30.90 -11.02 -1.38
CA ALA A 322 31.03 -9.71 -0.77
C ALA A 322 32.50 -9.34 -0.42
N LEU A 323 33.36 -10.35 -0.23
CA LEU A 323 34.77 -10.16 0.11
C LEU A 323 35.69 -10.09 -1.12
N CYS A 324 35.74 -11.16 -1.92
CA CYS A 324 36.69 -11.27 -3.03
C CYS A 324 36.13 -10.80 -4.38
N LEU A 325 34.86 -10.38 -4.43
CA LEU A 325 34.12 -9.96 -5.63
C LEU A 325 34.02 -11.03 -6.75
N GLY A 326 34.51 -12.25 -6.47
CA GLY A 326 34.46 -13.38 -7.36
C GLY A 326 33.03 -13.89 -7.55
N PRO A 327 32.64 -14.31 -8.78
CA PRO A 327 31.34 -14.92 -9.00
C PRO A 327 31.29 -16.33 -8.39
N PHE A 328 30.08 -16.80 -8.08
CA PHE A 328 29.81 -18.16 -7.62
C PHE A 328 28.34 -18.54 -7.91
N LEU A 329 28.04 -19.83 -8.01
CA LEU A 329 26.70 -20.32 -8.39
C LEU A 329 25.92 -20.95 -7.23
N THR A 330 26.51 -21.89 -6.48
CA THR A 330 25.79 -22.73 -5.52
C THR A 330 26.37 -22.75 -4.10
N THR A 331 27.62 -22.34 -3.91
CA THR A 331 28.20 -22.32 -2.56
C THR A 331 27.87 -21.02 -1.85
N TRP A 332 26.99 -21.10 -0.85
CA TRP A 332 26.53 -19.95 -0.11
C TRP A 332 26.80 -20.10 1.38
N LEU A 333 27.61 -19.20 1.92
CA LEU A 333 27.63 -18.91 3.34
C LEU A 333 26.79 -17.66 3.57
N GLU A 334 25.66 -17.84 4.26
CA GLU A 334 24.83 -16.73 4.72
C GLU A 334 25.54 -16.03 5.87
N CYS A 335 26.12 -14.88 5.56
CA CYS A 335 26.75 -14.03 6.54
C CYS A 335 25.90 -12.78 6.78
N VAL A 336 26.16 -12.14 7.90
CA VAL A 336 25.63 -10.83 8.22
C VAL A 336 26.76 -9.81 8.32
N HIS A 337 26.53 -8.65 7.72
CA HIS A 337 27.35 -7.47 7.88
C HIS A 337 26.56 -6.39 8.60
N PHE A 338 27.14 -5.79 9.63
CA PHE A 338 26.49 -4.77 10.44
C PHE A 338 26.85 -3.37 9.92
N ILE A 339 25.86 -2.69 9.34
CA ILE A 339 26.05 -1.39 8.70
C ILE A 339 25.44 -0.31 9.58
N ARG A 340 26.18 0.78 9.80
CA ARG A 340 25.64 2.00 10.40
C ARG A 340 25.02 2.85 9.31
N LEU A 341 23.72 3.13 9.41
CA LEU A 341 23.07 4.08 8.52
C LEU A 341 23.51 5.50 8.91
N LYS A 342 24.33 6.14 8.06
CA LYS A 342 24.71 7.54 8.16
C LYS A 342 23.74 8.37 7.32
N ASP A 343 23.45 9.60 7.75
CA ASP A 343 22.64 10.59 7.00
C ASP A 343 21.16 10.25 6.75
N VAL A 344 20.65 9.18 7.36
CA VAL A 344 19.22 8.85 7.42
C VAL A 344 18.63 9.44 8.70
N LYS A 345 17.46 10.09 8.63
CA LYS A 345 16.69 10.46 9.83
C LYS A 345 16.19 9.18 10.50
N VAL A 346 17.02 8.64 11.37
CA VAL A 346 16.68 7.52 12.25
C VAL A 346 16.55 8.08 13.67
N ARG A 347 15.60 7.54 14.46
CA ARG A 347 15.40 7.97 15.86
C ARG A 347 16.62 7.76 16.77
N SER A 348 17.66 7.04 16.30
CA SER A 348 18.96 6.85 16.96
C SER A 348 19.99 6.32 15.94
N SER A 349 21.30 6.43 16.22
CA SER A 349 22.34 5.77 15.42
C SER A 349 22.13 4.25 15.43
N LEU A 350 21.51 3.71 14.36
CA LEU A 350 21.11 2.32 14.29
C LEU A 350 22.11 1.54 13.43
N THR A 351 22.69 0.52 14.05
CA THR A 351 23.43 -0.51 13.33
C THR A 351 22.44 -1.58 12.90
N ILE A 352 22.32 -1.83 11.59
CA ILE A 352 21.39 -2.81 11.03
C ILE A 352 22.15 -4.03 10.48
N PRO A 353 21.61 -5.25 10.66
CA PRO A 353 22.15 -6.44 10.00
C PRO A 353 21.72 -6.47 8.53
N VAL A 354 22.68 -6.49 7.64
CA VAL A 354 22.49 -6.64 6.19
C VAL A 354 23.08 -7.97 5.76
N ARG A 355 22.32 -8.75 5.00
CA ARG A 355 22.76 -10.02 4.45
C ARG A 355 23.98 -9.81 3.55
N ALA A 356 24.94 -10.71 3.67
CA ALA A 356 26.10 -10.80 2.82
C ALA A 356 26.29 -12.24 2.35
N LEU A 357 26.71 -12.42 1.11
CA LEU A 357 26.98 -13.74 0.54
C LEU A 357 28.48 -13.89 0.35
N LEU A 358 29.07 -14.90 0.98
CA LEU A 358 30.46 -15.27 0.73
C LEU A 358 30.52 -16.55 -0.08
N CYS A 359 31.48 -16.59 -1.00
CA CYS A 359 31.60 -17.68 -1.95
C CYS A 359 32.34 -18.90 -1.40
N SER A 360 32.95 -18.82 -0.21
CA SER A 360 33.65 -19.95 0.39
C SER A 360 34.03 -19.76 1.86
N TYR A 361 34.28 -20.86 2.58
CA TYR A 361 34.88 -20.83 3.92
C TYR A 361 36.27 -20.18 3.92
N LYS A 362 37.05 -20.34 2.84
CA LYS A 362 38.32 -19.61 2.69
C LYS A 362 38.12 -18.09 2.70
N CYS A 363 37.04 -17.59 2.09
CA CYS A 363 36.71 -16.16 2.19
C CYS A 363 36.23 -15.80 3.59
N PHE A 364 35.39 -16.63 4.21
CA PHE A 364 34.87 -16.37 5.55
C PHE A 364 35.92 -16.41 6.67
N ASN A 365 36.97 -17.23 6.50
CA ASN A 365 38.08 -17.35 7.45
C ASN A 365 39.23 -16.37 7.15
N ALA A 366 39.08 -15.49 6.15
CA ALA A 366 40.10 -14.53 5.84
C ALA A 366 40.14 -13.42 6.90
N ASP A 367 41.34 -13.06 7.34
CA ASP A 367 41.50 -12.02 8.35
C ASP A 367 41.07 -10.64 7.83
N GLY A 368 40.59 -9.79 8.76
CA GLY A 368 40.40 -8.36 8.51
C GLY A 368 39.06 -7.94 7.91
N HIS A 369 38.07 -8.83 7.78
CA HIS A 369 36.72 -8.47 7.33
C HIS A 369 35.66 -8.45 8.43
N SER A 370 34.56 -7.75 8.21
CA SER A 370 33.45 -7.57 9.17
C SER A 370 32.18 -8.35 8.82
N TYR A 371 32.32 -9.56 8.27
CA TYR A 371 31.23 -10.50 8.01
C TYR A 371 31.19 -11.57 9.10
N TYR A 372 30.00 -11.88 9.60
CA TYR A 372 29.79 -12.83 10.70
C TYR A 372 28.80 -13.91 10.30
N GLY A 373 28.98 -15.14 10.81
CA GLY A 373 28.01 -16.21 10.63
C GLY A 373 26.70 -15.92 11.37
N VAL A 374 25.57 -16.34 10.80
CA VAL A 374 24.27 -16.24 11.47
C VAL A 374 24.02 -17.54 12.24
N ALA A 375 24.11 -17.51 13.56
CA ALA A 375 23.75 -18.66 14.39
C ALA A 375 22.25 -18.97 14.21
N LYS A 376 21.91 -20.14 13.67
CA LYS A 376 20.54 -20.67 13.70
C LYS A 376 20.26 -21.10 15.15
N ARG A 377 19.53 -20.28 15.91
CA ARG A 377 18.96 -20.68 17.21
C ARG A 377 17.66 -21.44 17.00
#